data_AF-A0A9W6WQ01-F1
#
_entry.id   AF-A0A9W6WQ01-F1
#
_cell.length_a   1.000
_cell.length_b   1.000
_cell.length_c   1.000
_cell.angle_alpha   90.00
_cell.angle_beta   90.00
_cell.angle_gamma   90.00
#
_symmetry.space_group_name_H-M   'P 1'
#
loop_
_entity.id
_entity.type
_entity.pdbx_description
1 polymer ?
#
loop_
_entity_poly.entity_id
_entity_poly.type
_entity_poly.pdbx_seq_one_letter_code
_entity_poly.pdbx_strand_id
1 'polypeptide(L)'
;MQLTTAGRLGVGATTPVALLHVSGVANYTITNIPTNTYIYNVSNNTWANLGGGPVTISIAAFFNDDIYVQNSVYTSSDRRLKENIKEIDLDIERYKFLKPSSYNYKNQL
;
A
#
# COMPACT_ATOMS: atom_id res chain seq x y z
N MET A 1 -3.14 -23.17 3.03
CA MET A 1 -3.23 -22.87 1.57
C MET A 1 -4.10 -23.94 0.93
N GLN A 2 -4.92 -23.59 -0.06
CA GLN A 2 -5.80 -24.52 -0.77
C GLN A 2 -5.84 -24.19 -2.26
N LEU A 3 -5.65 -25.20 -3.13
CA LEU A 3 -5.92 -25.10 -4.56
C LEU A 3 -7.24 -25.81 -4.85
N THR A 4 -8.20 -25.14 -5.45
CA THR A 4 -9.52 -25.72 -5.75
C THR A 4 -9.52 -26.41 -7.12
N THR A 5 -10.52 -27.28 -7.35
CA THR A 5 -10.75 -27.90 -8.67
C THR A 5 -11.09 -26.90 -9.76
N ALA A 6 -11.51 -25.68 -9.40
CA ALA A 6 -11.73 -24.57 -10.31
C ALA A 6 -10.45 -23.74 -10.59
N GLY A 7 -9.27 -24.21 -10.14
CA GLY A 7 -7.98 -23.57 -10.40
C GLY A 7 -7.71 -22.31 -9.57
N ARG A 8 -8.37 -22.15 -8.42
CA ARG A 8 -8.17 -20.98 -7.54
C ARG A 8 -7.26 -21.31 -6.37
N LEU A 9 -6.26 -20.48 -6.12
CA LEU A 9 -5.34 -20.56 -5.00
C LEU A 9 -5.79 -19.65 -3.85
N GLY A 10 -6.19 -20.26 -2.74
CA GLY A 10 -6.47 -19.59 -1.47
C GLY A 10 -5.28 -19.69 -0.51
N VAL A 11 -4.77 -18.57 -0.03
CA VAL A 11 -3.84 -18.52 1.11
C VAL A 11 -4.62 -17.98 2.30
N GLY A 12 -4.92 -18.86 3.27
CA GLY A 12 -5.78 -18.55 4.43
C GLY A 12 -7.29 -18.44 4.13
N ALA A 13 -7.70 -18.45 2.86
CA ALA A 13 -9.10 -18.56 2.44
C ALA A 13 -9.47 -20.02 2.08
N THR A 14 -10.55 -20.54 2.66
CA THR A 14 -11.10 -21.89 2.35
C THR A 14 -12.08 -21.89 1.17
N THR A 15 -12.60 -20.71 0.80
CA THR A 15 -13.50 -20.49 -0.34
C THR A 15 -13.00 -19.30 -1.17
N PRO A 16 -11.95 -19.46 -2.00
CA PRO A 16 -11.36 -18.37 -2.77
C PRO A 16 -12.31 -17.81 -3.85
N VAL A 17 -12.44 -16.49 -3.92
CA VAL A 17 -13.35 -15.78 -4.86
C VAL A 17 -12.66 -15.28 -6.13
N ALA A 18 -11.33 -15.31 -6.16
CA ALA A 18 -10.49 -14.98 -7.31
C ALA A 18 -9.46 -16.09 -7.56
N LEU A 19 -8.72 -16.03 -8.68
CA LEU A 19 -7.66 -16.99 -9.00
C LEU A 19 -6.58 -17.04 -7.91
N LEU A 20 -6.26 -15.89 -7.33
CA LEU A 20 -5.47 -15.78 -6.12
C LEU A 20 -6.29 -15.00 -5.09
N HIS A 21 -6.60 -15.62 -3.95
CA HIS A 21 -7.25 -14.97 -2.82
C HIS A 21 -6.39 -15.18 -1.57
N VAL A 22 -5.72 -14.11 -1.13
CA VAL A 22 -4.95 -14.11 0.12
C VAL A 22 -5.82 -13.49 1.21
N SER A 23 -6.24 -14.31 2.17
CA SER A 23 -7.02 -13.90 3.34
C SER A 23 -6.19 -14.18 4.58
N GLY A 24 -5.72 -13.11 5.22
CA GLY A 24 -4.84 -13.21 6.37
C GLY A 24 -3.77 -12.13 6.36
N VAL A 25 -3.06 -12.05 7.47
CA VAL A 25 -2.05 -11.05 7.73
C VAL A 25 -0.83 -11.75 8.32
N ALA A 26 0.35 -11.44 7.79
CA ALA A 26 1.62 -11.85 8.35
C ALA A 26 2.40 -10.61 8.81
N ASN A 27 3.16 -10.76 9.88
CA ASN A 27 4.10 -9.75 10.32
C ASN A 27 5.38 -9.87 9.49
N TYR A 28 5.71 -8.80 8.76
CA TYR A 28 6.93 -8.68 7.99
C TYR A 28 7.82 -7.61 8.61
N THR A 29 9.05 -7.99 8.96
CA THR A 29 10.04 -7.09 9.55
C THR A 29 11.01 -6.63 8.48
N ILE A 30 11.00 -5.33 8.20
CA ILE A 30 11.95 -4.70 7.28
C ILE A 30 13.25 -4.46 8.04
N THR A 31 14.34 -5.10 7.64
CA THR A 31 15.62 -5.10 8.38
C THR A 31 16.71 -4.20 7.79
N ASN A 32 16.65 -3.88 6.50
CA ASN A 32 17.67 -3.09 5.78
C ASN A 32 17.15 -1.69 5.42
N ILE A 33 16.86 -0.87 6.44
CA ILE A 33 16.28 0.46 6.25
C ILE A 33 17.37 1.53 6.36
N PRO A 34 17.64 2.34 5.32
CA PRO A 34 18.48 3.52 5.45
C PRO A 34 17.92 4.50 6.48
N THR A 35 18.79 5.22 7.18
CA THR A 35 18.36 6.24 8.14
C THR A 35 17.39 7.24 7.49
N ASN A 36 16.31 7.59 8.21
CA ASN A 36 15.32 8.59 7.79
C ASN A 36 14.37 8.15 6.65
N THR A 37 14.08 6.85 6.54
CA THR A 37 13.04 6.34 5.63
C THR A 37 11.65 6.49 6.28
N TYR A 38 10.67 6.99 5.52
CA TYR A 38 9.28 7.14 5.97
C TYR A 38 8.39 6.19 5.19
N ILE A 39 7.45 5.53 5.89
CA ILE A 39 6.34 4.82 5.22
C ILE A 39 5.04 5.53 5.53
N TYR A 40 4.15 5.52 4.54
CA TYR A 40 2.78 5.99 4.70
C TYR A 40 1.84 4.79 4.62
N ASN A 41 1.14 4.52 5.73
CA ASN A 41 0.07 3.54 5.73
C ASN A 41 -1.25 4.22 5.32
N VAL A 42 -1.72 3.91 4.12
CA VAL A 42 -2.94 4.49 3.56
C VAL A 42 -4.19 4.12 4.36
N SER A 43 -4.27 2.91 4.92
CA SER A 43 -5.47 2.46 5.65
C SER A 43 -5.62 3.14 7.01
N ASN A 44 -4.49 3.47 7.65
CA ASN A 44 -4.48 4.11 8.97
C ASN A 44 -4.22 5.62 8.90
N ASN A 45 -3.92 6.17 7.71
CA ASN A 45 -3.48 7.56 7.51
C ASN A 45 -2.36 7.96 8.51
N THR A 46 -1.41 7.05 8.71
CA THR A 46 -0.31 7.22 9.66
C THR A 46 1.02 7.20 8.93
N TRP A 47 1.84 8.23 9.15
CA TRP A 47 3.27 8.20 8.82
C TRP A 47 4.03 7.54 9.96
N ALA A 48 4.81 6.51 9.65
CA ALA A 48 5.75 5.92 10.59
C ALA A 48 7.17 6.32 10.17
N ASN A 49 7.92 6.93 11.10
CA ASN A 49 9.35 7.12 10.94
C ASN A 49 10.02 5.77 11.21
N LEU A 50 10.73 5.23 10.21
CA LEU A 50 11.46 3.97 10.34
C LEU A 50 12.83 4.24 10.98
N GLY A 51 12.83 4.80 12.19
CA GLY A 51 14.01 5.33 12.86
C GLY A 51 15.10 4.29 13.10
N GLY A 52 16.01 4.15 12.14
CA GLY A 52 17.33 3.52 12.26
C GLY A 52 17.38 2.03 12.62
N GLY A 53 16.24 1.36 12.80
CA GLY A 53 16.17 -0.04 13.23
C GLY A 53 15.03 -0.82 12.55
N PRO A 54 14.96 -2.14 12.78
CA PRO A 54 13.95 -2.98 12.14
C PRO A 54 12.53 -2.53 12.47
N VAL A 55 11.65 -2.51 11.46
CA VAL A 55 10.23 -2.16 11.65
C VAL A 55 9.35 -3.29 11.16
N THR A 56 8.41 -3.71 12.02
CA THR A 56 7.43 -4.74 11.71
C THR A 56 6.13 -4.12 11.21
N ILE A 57 5.69 -4.56 10.03
CA ILE A 57 4.40 -4.21 9.44
C ILE A 57 3.56 -5.46 9.21
N SER A 58 2.26 -5.26 9.11
CA SER A 58 1.28 -6.32 8.85
C SER A 58 0.90 -6.30 7.37
N ILE A 59 1.21 -7.37 6.62
CA ILE A 59 0.96 -7.48 5.18
C ILE A 59 0.25 -8.79 4.82
N ALA A 60 -0.55 -8.76 3.76
CA ALA A 60 -1.14 -9.97 3.18
C ALA A 60 -0.17 -10.66 2.19
N ALA A 61 0.59 -9.88 1.40
CA ALA A 61 1.52 -10.38 0.41
C ALA A 61 2.76 -9.46 0.27
N PHE A 62 3.89 -10.05 -0.12
CA PHE A 62 5.14 -9.37 -0.43
C PHE A 62 5.61 -9.78 -1.83
N PHE A 63 5.92 -8.82 -2.69
CA PHE A 63 6.39 -9.04 -4.06
C PHE A 63 7.78 -8.42 -4.20
N ASN A 64 8.78 -9.21 -4.63
CA ASN A 64 10.18 -8.76 -4.78
C ASN A 64 10.41 -7.91 -6.03
N ASP A 65 9.43 -7.83 -6.93
CA ASP A 65 9.55 -7.23 -8.26
C ASP A 65 8.24 -6.55 -8.65
N ASP A 66 8.24 -5.92 -9.83
CA ASP A 66 7.12 -5.16 -10.35
C ASP A 66 5.85 -5.99 -10.46
N ILE A 67 4.74 -5.37 -10.04
CA ILE A 67 3.41 -5.93 -10.21
C ILE A 67 2.83 -5.35 -11.51
N TYR A 68 2.92 -6.11 -12.60
CA TYR A 68 2.29 -5.72 -13.85
C TYR A 68 0.76 -5.89 -13.78
N VAL A 69 0.04 -4.78 -13.92
CA VAL A 69 -1.43 -4.75 -13.95
C VAL A 69 -1.90 -4.08 -15.24
N GLN A 70 -2.55 -4.82 -16.12
CA GLN A 70 -2.93 -4.32 -17.45
C GLN A 70 -4.06 -3.28 -17.42
N ASN A 71 -4.94 -3.30 -16.43
CA ASN A 71 -6.12 -2.43 -16.38
C ASN A 71 -6.14 -1.55 -15.12
N SER A 72 -6.43 -2.13 -13.95
CA SER A 72 -6.62 -1.35 -12.74
C SER A 72 -6.40 -2.14 -11.45
N VAL A 73 -6.11 -1.39 -10.38
CA VAL A 73 -6.13 -1.84 -8.99
C VAL A 73 -7.37 -1.24 -8.34
N TYR A 74 -8.26 -2.08 -7.81
CA TYR A 74 -9.50 -1.64 -7.17
C TYR A 74 -9.29 -1.44 -5.65
N THR A 75 -9.79 -0.32 -5.13
CA THR A 75 -9.94 -0.05 -3.70
C THR A 75 -11.32 0.54 -3.43
N SER A 76 -11.97 0.12 -2.34
CA SER A 76 -13.31 0.60 -2.00
C SER A 76 -13.24 2.00 -1.38
N SER A 77 -14.00 2.94 -1.93
CA SER A 77 -14.09 4.32 -1.43
C SER A 77 -15.54 4.80 -1.44
N ASP A 78 -16.44 4.00 -0.87
CA ASP A 78 -17.88 4.24 -0.89
C ASP A 78 -18.29 5.48 -0.08
N ARG A 79 -19.02 6.42 -0.70
CA ARG A 79 -19.52 7.64 -0.02
C ARG A 79 -20.44 7.29 1.17
N ARG A 80 -21.17 6.20 1.11
CA ARG A 80 -22.08 5.75 2.19
C ARG A 80 -21.34 5.32 3.45
N LEU A 81 -20.05 5.00 3.33
CA LEU A 81 -19.16 4.61 4.44
C LEU A 81 -18.30 5.78 4.95
N LYS A 82 -18.53 7.01 4.47
CA LYS A 82 -17.75 8.20 4.84
C LYS A 82 -18.61 9.16 5.65
N GLU A 83 -18.03 9.74 6.68
CA GLU A 83 -18.61 10.78 7.52
C GLU A 83 -17.80 12.08 7.44
N ASN A 84 -18.35 13.19 7.93
CA ASN A 84 -17.66 14.49 7.98
C ASN A 84 -17.08 14.96 6.63
N ILE A 85 -17.74 14.62 5.52
CA ILE A 85 -17.35 15.04 4.17
C ILE A 85 -17.57 16.55 4.07
N LYS A 86 -16.48 17.31 4.09
CA LYS A 86 -16.48 18.77 3.92
C LYS A 86 -15.80 19.12 2.61
N GLU A 87 -16.26 20.20 1.99
CA GLU A 87 -15.47 20.83 0.93
C GLU A 87 -14.12 21.25 1.51
N ILE A 88 -13.09 21.06 0.70
CA ILE A 88 -11.75 21.46 1.06
C ILE A 88 -11.66 22.97 0.80
N ASP A 89 -11.64 23.77 1.87
CA ASP A 89 -11.38 25.20 1.81
C ASP A 89 -9.87 25.43 1.60
N LEU A 90 -9.45 25.37 0.34
CA LEU A 90 -8.07 25.64 -0.06
C LEU A 90 -8.02 26.87 -0.95
N ASP A 91 -7.28 27.87 -0.48
CA ASP A 91 -6.87 29.01 -1.28
C ASP A 91 -6.00 28.55 -2.46
N ILE A 92 -6.44 28.85 -3.68
CA ILE A 92 -5.73 28.51 -4.92
C ILE A 92 -4.32 29.11 -4.95
N GLU A 93 -4.10 30.24 -4.28
CA GLU A 93 -2.78 30.89 -4.20
C GLU A 93 -1.77 29.98 -3.49
N ARG A 94 -2.21 29.13 -2.55
CA ARG A 94 -1.34 28.16 -1.87
C ARG A 94 -0.64 27.21 -2.84
N TYR A 95 -1.29 26.83 -3.93
CA TYR A 95 -0.72 25.93 -4.92
C TYR A 95 0.38 26.57 -5.76
N LYS A 96 0.37 27.91 -5.93
CA LYS A 96 1.42 28.62 -6.67
C LYS A 96 2.78 28.58 -5.96
N PHE A 97 2.78 28.32 -4.65
CA PHE A 97 4.01 28.15 -3.86
C PHE A 97 4.57 26.73 -3.89
N LEU A 98 3.85 25.75 -4.46
CA LEU A 98 4.40 24.41 -4.62
C LEU A 98 5.61 24.46 -5.56
N LYS A 99 6.70 23.82 -5.16
CA LYS A 99 7.92 23.64 -5.96
C LYS A 99 8.05 22.18 -6.36
N PRO A 100 7.18 21.67 -7.27
CA PRO A 100 7.27 20.28 -7.72
C PRO A 100 8.69 20.04 -8.26
N SER A 101 9.32 18.99 -7.76
CA SER A 101 10.71 18.68 -8.05
C SER A 101 10.79 17.42 -8.89
N SER A 102 11.52 17.48 -9.99
CA SER A 102 12.02 16.30 -10.71
C SER A 102 13.34 15.88 -10.07
N TYR A 103 13.57 14.58 -9.96
CA TYR A 103 14.82 14.03 -9.46
C TYR A 103 15.12 12.69 -10.13
N ASN A 104 16.40 12.35 -10.18
CA ASN A 104 16.86 11.01 -10.53
C ASN A 104 17.16 10.25 -9.25
N TYR A 105 16.88 8.95 -9.22
CA TYR A 105 17.30 8.12 -8.09
C TYR A 105 18.82 7.98 -8.12
N LYS A 106 19.44 8.06 -6.94
CA LYS A 106 20.87 7.75 -6.82
C LYS A 106 21.07 6.29 -7.22
N ASN A 107 22.08 6.02 -8.04
CA ASN A 107 22.45 4.69 -8.51
C ASN A 107 21.42 3.99 -9.42
N GLN A 108 20.60 4.74 -10.17
CA GLN A 108 19.95 4.17 -11.36
C GLN A 108 21.03 3.91 -12.43
N LEU A 109 21.23 2.63 -12.77
CA LEU A 109 22.08 2.19 -13.88
C LEU A 109 21.49 2.64 -15.23
#